data_AF-A0A7S1ALU1-F1
#
_entry.id   AF-A0A7S1ALU1-F1
#
_cell.length_a   1.000
_cell.length_b   1.000
_cell.length_c   1.000
_cell.angle_alpha   90.00
_cell.angle_beta   90.00
_cell.angle_gamma   90.00
#
_symmetry.space_group_name_H-M   'P 1'
#
loop_
_entity.id
_entity.type
_entity.pdbx_description
1 polymer ?
#
loop_
_entity_poly.entity_id
_entity_poly.type
_entity_poly.pdbx_seq_one_letter_code
_entity_poly.pdbx_strand_id
1 'polypeptide(L)'
;MDREVSPSSTFQIRQFQGRLQTIIGMKSSESNWTQESNMDVHIEPYLLRAVNLDVAMTGLGKHWSKNVGDWTVSREVTHIDEFISHDWHTSRRSKFATLCVTYNWVVAMLASVLGGCLSAALEISLTPHARSQFRVEHRSYGVPWLVGCRLASSLTFLLFLVYWQRIRSLFLRPRTVFIDKLCINQLDGELKKQGILSLAGFLNHSHRLHIMWSRKYFSRLWCTYELASWFYLGKDTNNVTLSPVDLSKAVLVFCCGAGCFVLGSIPLSFITNVVLYITATSLLQFLMLALTLTRVRPLMRHLRDLSAQVASFTVRESRCFCCDEQHVHPLTGEALPCDRKLVYSTLRE
;
A
#
# COMPACT_ATOMS: atom_id res chain seq x y z
N MET A 1 -12.97 10.98 -25.40
CA MET A 1 -11.51 11.20 -25.20
C MET A 1 -11.22 10.55 -23.86
N ASP A 2 -11.31 9.23 -23.87
CA ASP A 2 -11.45 8.40 -22.67
C ASP A 2 -10.22 7.52 -22.60
N ARG A 3 -9.35 7.82 -21.63
CA ARG A 3 -8.12 7.05 -21.43
C ARG A 3 -8.50 5.75 -20.74
N GLU A 4 -8.43 4.67 -21.51
CA GLU A 4 -8.46 3.29 -21.05
C GLU A 4 -7.41 3.08 -19.95
N VAL A 5 -7.91 2.76 -18.75
CA VAL A 5 -7.09 2.31 -17.63
C VAL A 5 -6.96 0.78 -17.74
N SER A 6 -5.71 0.32 -17.76
CA SER A 6 -5.25 -1.08 -17.88
C SER A 6 -6.17 -2.15 -17.24
N PRO A 7 -6.45 -3.31 -17.90
CA PRO A 7 -7.57 -4.20 -17.53
C PRO A 7 -7.31 -5.21 -16.41
N SER A 8 -6.08 -5.46 -15.99
CA SER A 8 -5.77 -6.70 -15.23
C SER A 8 -5.95 -6.61 -13.71
N SER A 9 -5.84 -5.44 -13.09
CA SER A 9 -6.15 -5.21 -11.66
C SER A 9 -7.60 -4.77 -11.44
N THR A 10 -8.19 -4.11 -12.44
CA THR A 10 -9.58 -3.63 -12.42
C THR A 10 -10.58 -4.80 -12.47
N PHE A 11 -10.23 -5.92 -13.10
CA PHE A 11 -11.14 -7.06 -13.23
C PHE A 11 -11.44 -7.76 -11.89
N GLN A 12 -10.44 -8.00 -11.04
CA GLN A 12 -10.67 -8.64 -9.74
C GLN A 12 -11.26 -7.68 -8.70
N ILE A 13 -10.94 -6.38 -8.78
CA ILE A 13 -11.59 -5.35 -7.96
C ILE A 13 -13.07 -5.21 -8.35
N ARG A 14 -13.42 -5.23 -9.64
CA ARG A 14 -14.82 -5.23 -10.07
C ARG A 14 -15.57 -6.50 -9.66
N GLN A 15 -14.90 -7.65 -9.64
CA GLN A 15 -15.50 -8.88 -9.12
C GLN A 15 -15.70 -8.82 -7.60
N PHE A 16 -14.75 -8.26 -6.87
CA PHE A 16 -14.84 -7.98 -5.43
C PHE A 16 -15.96 -6.96 -5.12
N GLN A 17 -16.02 -5.86 -5.87
CA GLN A 17 -17.07 -4.83 -5.79
C GLN A 17 -18.44 -5.37 -6.16
N GLY A 18 -18.56 -6.08 -7.29
CA GLY A 18 -19.81 -6.69 -7.73
C GLY A 18 -20.33 -7.74 -6.75
N ARG A 19 -19.45 -8.52 -6.11
CA ARG A 19 -19.84 -9.49 -5.07
C ARG A 19 -20.13 -8.82 -3.73
N LEU A 20 -19.42 -7.76 -3.35
CA LEU A 20 -19.78 -6.93 -2.19
C LEU A 20 -21.15 -6.30 -2.38
N GLN A 21 -21.42 -5.72 -3.55
CA GLN A 21 -22.72 -5.21 -3.95
C GLN A 21 -23.78 -6.31 -3.99
N THR A 22 -23.43 -7.54 -4.39
CA THR A 22 -24.36 -8.68 -4.35
C THR A 22 -24.63 -9.14 -2.92
N ILE A 23 -23.64 -9.18 -2.03
CA ILE A 23 -23.81 -9.57 -0.62
C ILE A 23 -24.60 -8.50 0.15
N ILE A 24 -24.32 -7.23 -0.13
CA ILE A 24 -25.07 -6.08 0.41
C ILE A 24 -26.49 -6.08 -0.19
N GLY A 25 -26.62 -6.33 -1.49
CA GLY A 25 -27.88 -6.35 -2.24
C GLY A 25 -28.81 -7.52 -1.90
N MET A 26 -28.25 -8.72 -1.66
CA MET A 26 -28.99 -9.90 -1.18
C MET A 26 -29.42 -9.73 0.28
N LYS A 27 -28.73 -8.91 1.07
CA LYS A 27 -29.17 -8.53 2.42
C LYS A 27 -30.13 -7.33 2.43
N SER A 28 -30.09 -6.46 1.41
CA SER A 28 -31.05 -5.37 1.25
C SER A 28 -32.40 -5.83 0.70
N SER A 29 -32.49 -7.00 0.06
CA SER A 29 -33.78 -7.59 -0.33
C SER A 29 -34.54 -8.26 0.82
N GLU A 30 -33.92 -8.44 1.99
CA GLU A 30 -34.54 -9.08 3.17
C GLU A 30 -34.65 -8.20 4.43
N SER A 31 -34.35 -6.90 4.36
CA SER A 31 -34.65 -6.02 5.50
C SER A 31 -34.73 -4.54 5.11
N ASN A 32 -35.85 -3.93 5.46
CA ASN A 32 -36.02 -2.49 5.63
C ASN A 32 -34.95 -1.95 6.58
N TRP A 33 -33.82 -1.44 6.07
CA TRP A 33 -32.88 -0.64 6.85
C TRP A 33 -33.30 0.83 6.95
N THR A 34 -34.58 1.14 6.76
CA THR A 34 -35.17 2.43 7.16
C THR A 34 -35.47 2.47 8.66
N GLN A 35 -34.51 2.05 9.48
CA GLN A 35 -34.62 2.17 10.94
C GLN A 35 -33.41 2.96 11.43
N GLU A 36 -33.71 4.18 11.89
CA GLU A 36 -32.82 5.10 12.59
C GLU A 36 -31.97 4.35 13.61
N SER A 37 -30.74 3.98 13.26
CA SER A 37 -29.74 3.53 14.23
C SER A 37 -28.53 4.44 14.11
N ASN A 38 -28.27 5.15 15.19
CA ASN A 38 -27.53 6.40 15.20
C ASN A 38 -26.04 6.12 15.46
N MET A 39 -25.32 5.56 14.48
CA MET A 39 -23.85 5.67 14.53
C MET A 39 -23.52 7.15 14.49
N ASP A 40 -23.01 7.67 15.61
CA ASP A 40 -22.71 9.08 15.73
C ASP A 40 -21.62 9.47 14.72
N VAL A 41 -22.07 10.11 13.64
CA VAL A 41 -21.21 10.67 12.59
C VAL A 41 -20.68 12.04 12.97
N HIS A 42 -21.20 12.63 14.06
CA HIS A 42 -20.66 13.85 14.60
C HIS A 42 -19.28 13.56 15.17
N ILE A 43 -18.31 14.33 14.70
CA ILE A 43 -16.98 14.38 15.27
C ILE A 43 -16.69 15.82 15.65
N GLU A 44 -16.18 16.03 16.85
CA GLU A 44 -15.74 17.36 17.26
C GLU A 44 -14.59 17.82 16.34
N PRO A 45 -14.57 19.09 15.90
CA PRO A 45 -13.56 19.57 14.96
C PRO A 45 -12.11 19.33 15.42
N TYR A 46 -11.84 19.41 16.72
CA TYR A 46 -10.51 19.19 17.29
C TYR A 46 -10.08 17.70 17.28
N LEU A 47 -11.05 16.77 17.24
CA LEU A 47 -10.81 15.33 17.10
C LEU A 47 -10.56 14.93 15.65
N LEU A 48 -11.15 15.64 14.68
CA LEU A 48 -11.00 15.32 13.26
C LEU A 48 -9.59 15.65 12.76
N ARG A 49 -8.67 14.69 12.95
CA ARG A 49 -7.26 14.83 12.63
C ARG A 49 -6.79 13.86 11.55
N ALA A 50 -5.82 14.30 10.75
CA ALA A 50 -5.15 13.49 9.75
C ALA A 50 -3.66 13.80 9.68
N VAL A 51 -2.89 12.89 9.11
CA VAL A 51 -1.46 13.05 8.84
C VAL A 51 -1.22 13.13 7.34
N ASN A 52 -0.17 13.84 6.90
CA ASN A 52 0.20 13.78 5.49
C ASN A 52 0.82 12.41 5.15
N LEU A 53 0.53 11.89 3.96
CA LEU A 53 0.96 10.56 3.52
C LEU A 53 2.50 10.43 3.48
N ASP A 54 3.23 11.48 3.11
CA ASP A 54 4.70 11.50 3.13
C ASP A 54 5.25 11.37 4.56
N VAL A 55 4.59 11.99 5.54
CA VAL A 55 4.91 11.80 6.97
C VAL A 55 4.63 10.36 7.39
N ALA A 56 3.47 9.81 7.04
CA ALA A 56 3.13 8.39 7.31
C ALA A 56 4.13 7.39 6.69
N MET A 57 4.75 7.76 5.56
CA MET A 57 5.77 6.96 4.86
C MET A 57 7.22 7.23 5.33
N THR A 58 7.45 8.20 6.21
CA THR A 58 8.79 8.59 6.65
C THR A 58 9.55 7.44 7.34
N GLY A 59 10.87 7.42 7.19
CA GLY A 59 11.74 6.41 7.82
C GLY A 59 11.46 4.98 7.34
N LEU A 60 11.09 4.81 6.07
CA LEU A 60 10.68 3.54 5.47
C LEU A 60 9.53 2.87 6.24
N GLY A 61 8.56 3.71 6.64
CA GLY A 61 7.39 3.30 7.40
C GLY A 61 7.63 3.17 8.91
N LYS A 62 8.36 4.12 9.52
CA LYS A 62 8.65 4.10 10.97
C LYS A 62 7.38 4.07 11.85
N HIS A 63 6.33 4.76 11.41
CA HIS A 63 5.06 4.89 12.14
C HIS A 63 4.23 3.60 12.16
N TRP A 64 4.49 2.67 11.24
CA TRP A 64 3.82 1.36 11.15
C TRP A 64 4.41 0.30 12.08
N SER A 65 5.33 0.70 12.98
CA SER A 65 5.82 -0.15 14.07
C SER A 65 4.74 -0.34 15.16
N LYS A 66 4.96 -1.29 16.07
CA LYS A 66 4.06 -1.54 17.22
C LYS A 66 4.25 -0.57 18.39
N ASN A 67 5.19 0.36 18.30
CA ASN A 67 5.45 1.34 19.38
C ASN A 67 4.22 2.24 19.59
N VAL A 68 4.21 3.10 20.60
CA VAL A 68 3.12 4.09 20.74
C VAL A 68 3.15 5.10 19.58
N GLY A 69 1.98 5.60 19.20
CA GLY A 69 1.83 6.61 18.16
C GLY A 69 2.19 7.99 18.64
N ASP A 70 2.83 8.75 17.76
CA ASP A 70 3.08 10.16 18.01
C ASP A 70 1.88 10.95 17.48
N TRP A 71 0.99 11.37 18.37
CA TRP A 71 -0.21 12.13 18.04
C TRP A 71 0.12 13.53 17.48
N THR A 72 1.29 14.09 17.83
CA THR A 72 1.70 15.44 17.45
C THR A 72 1.96 15.61 15.95
N VAL A 73 2.17 14.51 15.22
CA VAL A 73 2.38 14.53 13.76
C VAL A 73 1.08 14.66 12.97
N SER A 74 -0.07 14.40 13.61
CA SER A 74 -1.38 14.65 13.01
C SER A 74 -1.79 16.11 13.21
N ARG A 75 -2.69 16.62 12.37
CA ARG A 75 -3.27 17.96 12.47
C ARG A 75 -4.77 17.91 12.26
N GLU A 76 -5.47 18.90 12.80
CA GLU A 76 -6.89 19.11 12.52
C GLU A 76 -7.12 19.35 11.03
N VAL A 77 -8.16 18.72 10.50
CA VAL A 77 -8.58 18.82 9.10
C VAL A 77 -10.09 18.90 9.03
N THR A 78 -10.62 19.51 7.96
CA THR A 78 -12.06 19.47 7.67
C THR A 78 -12.46 18.24 6.85
N HIS A 79 -11.49 17.57 6.23
CA HIS A 79 -11.71 16.45 5.33
C HIS A 79 -10.46 15.58 5.24
N ILE A 80 -10.65 14.27 5.06
CA ILE A 80 -9.59 13.25 4.96
C ILE A 80 -9.60 12.66 3.55
N ASP A 81 -8.46 12.71 2.85
CA ASP A 81 -8.41 12.17 1.48
C ASP A 81 -8.58 10.63 1.49
N GLU A 82 -7.91 9.93 2.42
CA GLU A 82 -8.00 8.47 2.51
C GLU A 82 -7.96 7.94 3.96
N PHE A 83 -8.89 7.05 4.29
CA PHE A 83 -8.86 6.26 5.52
C PHE A 83 -8.05 4.97 5.27
N ILE A 84 -6.93 4.76 5.97
CA ILE A 84 -6.10 3.56 5.76
C ILE A 84 -6.44 2.48 6.78
N SER A 85 -7.29 1.54 6.36
CA SER A 85 -7.67 0.36 7.13
C SER A 85 -6.66 -0.77 6.95
N HIS A 86 -6.18 -1.33 8.05
CA HIS A 86 -5.07 -2.29 8.00
C HIS A 86 -4.95 -3.13 9.29
N ASP A 87 -4.23 -4.25 9.23
CA ASP A 87 -3.95 -5.06 10.43
C ASP A 87 -2.57 -4.77 11.04
N TRP A 88 -2.48 -4.77 12.37
CA TRP A 88 -1.23 -4.53 13.11
C TRP A 88 -0.26 -5.73 13.19
N HIS A 89 -0.66 -6.92 12.71
CA HIS A 89 0.22 -8.09 12.68
C HIS A 89 1.14 -8.10 11.45
N THR A 90 0.69 -7.52 10.34
CA THR A 90 1.46 -7.39 9.11
C THR A 90 2.67 -6.47 9.33
N SER A 91 3.83 -6.88 8.82
CA SER A 91 5.08 -6.18 9.08
C SER A 91 5.10 -4.76 8.49
N ARG A 92 5.73 -3.83 9.21
CA ARG A 92 5.86 -2.42 8.81
C ARG A 92 6.40 -2.23 7.39
N ARG A 93 7.41 -3.03 7.02
CA ARG A 93 8.06 -2.95 5.71
C ARG A 93 7.11 -3.35 4.58
N SER A 94 6.22 -4.32 4.84
CA SER A 94 5.25 -4.74 3.84
C SER A 94 4.17 -3.68 3.64
N LYS A 95 3.70 -3.03 4.72
CA LYS A 95 2.79 -1.88 4.61
C LYS A 95 3.44 -0.72 3.84
N PHE A 96 4.66 -0.35 4.20
CA PHE A 96 5.43 0.67 3.48
C PHE A 96 5.58 0.33 1.99
N ALA A 97 5.99 -0.90 1.66
CA ALA A 97 6.08 -1.37 0.28
C ALA A 97 4.76 -1.27 -0.46
N THR A 98 3.64 -1.64 0.19
CA THR A 98 2.30 -1.50 -0.39
C THR A 98 1.95 -0.04 -0.66
N LEU A 99 2.28 0.90 0.22
CA LEU A 99 2.07 2.33 -0.05
C LEU A 99 2.91 2.80 -1.25
N CYS A 100 4.20 2.43 -1.32
CA CYS A 100 5.05 2.78 -2.46
C CYS A 100 4.46 2.24 -3.78
N VAL A 101 4.10 0.96 -3.80
CA VAL A 101 3.51 0.33 -4.99
C VAL A 101 2.14 0.92 -5.30
N THR A 102 1.33 1.33 -4.32
CA THR A 102 -0.02 1.85 -4.61
C THR A 102 0.02 3.29 -5.11
N TYR A 103 0.85 4.15 -4.50
CA TYR A 103 0.82 5.60 -4.74
C TYR A 103 1.93 6.12 -5.66
N ASN A 104 3.05 5.41 -5.78
CA ASN A 104 4.25 5.95 -6.43
C ASN A 104 4.60 5.26 -7.75
N TRP A 105 4.10 4.04 -8.00
CA TRP A 105 4.59 3.20 -9.10
C TRP A 105 4.43 3.80 -10.51
N VAL A 106 3.28 4.42 -10.81
CA VAL A 106 3.04 5.01 -12.14
C VAL A 106 4.02 6.14 -12.38
N VAL A 107 4.19 7.03 -11.39
CA VAL A 107 5.09 8.16 -11.52
C VAL A 107 6.54 7.68 -11.56
N ALA A 108 6.91 6.67 -10.77
CA ALA A 108 8.22 6.05 -10.84
C ALA A 108 8.54 5.50 -12.23
N MET A 109 7.57 4.81 -12.85
CA MET A 109 7.71 4.29 -14.20
C MET A 109 7.87 5.42 -15.23
N LEU A 110 6.99 6.42 -15.22
CA LEU A 110 7.06 7.55 -16.15
C LEU A 110 8.36 8.35 -15.98
N ALA A 111 8.75 8.65 -14.73
CA ALA A 111 9.99 9.34 -14.43
C ALA A 111 11.21 8.54 -14.88
N SER A 112 11.21 7.21 -14.72
CA SER A 112 12.32 6.36 -15.19
C SER A 112 12.47 6.34 -16.71
N VAL A 113 11.36 6.35 -17.44
CA VAL A 113 11.38 6.43 -18.91
C VAL A 113 11.94 7.78 -19.33
N LEU A 114 11.45 8.88 -18.75
CA LEU A 114 11.95 10.22 -19.04
C LEU A 114 13.44 10.39 -18.69
N GLY A 115 13.84 9.97 -17.49
CA GLY A 115 15.24 10.02 -17.05
C GLY A 115 16.17 9.19 -17.93
N GLY A 116 15.71 8.01 -18.36
CA GLY A 116 16.41 7.17 -19.33
C GLY A 116 16.56 7.85 -20.70
N CYS A 117 15.48 8.41 -21.26
CA CYS A 117 15.51 9.11 -22.54
C CYS A 117 16.44 10.33 -22.51
N LEU A 118 16.39 11.14 -21.45
CA LEU A 118 17.26 12.31 -21.28
C LEU A 118 18.73 11.91 -21.16
N SER A 119 19.04 10.88 -20.38
CA SER A 119 20.41 10.36 -20.28
C SER A 119 20.90 9.81 -21.62
N ALA A 120 20.06 9.09 -22.37
CA ALA A 120 20.42 8.58 -23.69
C ALA A 120 20.71 9.73 -24.67
N ALA A 121 19.86 10.76 -24.70
CA ALA A 121 20.06 11.93 -25.55
C ALA A 121 21.35 12.68 -25.19
N LEU A 122 21.64 12.83 -23.90
CA LEU A 122 22.86 13.46 -23.41
C LEU A 122 24.11 12.65 -23.80
N GLU A 123 24.08 11.33 -23.64
CA GLU A 123 25.17 10.43 -24.06
C GLU A 123 25.42 10.54 -25.57
N ILE A 124 24.36 10.47 -26.39
CA ILE A 124 24.45 10.64 -27.86
C ILE A 124 25.11 12.00 -28.20
N SER A 125 24.72 13.06 -27.49
CA SER A 125 25.15 14.44 -27.81
C SER A 125 26.57 14.75 -27.35
N LEU A 126 27.00 14.21 -26.21
CA LEU A 126 28.33 14.46 -25.63
C LEU A 126 29.41 13.55 -26.21
N THR A 127 29.04 12.42 -26.81
CA THR A 127 30.00 11.44 -27.34
C THR A 127 29.85 11.13 -28.84
N PRO A 128 29.70 12.13 -29.73
CA PRO A 128 29.54 11.87 -31.17
C PRO A 128 30.75 11.17 -31.81
N HIS A 129 31.94 11.35 -31.21
CA HIS A 129 33.21 10.74 -31.68
C HIS A 129 33.62 9.49 -30.90
N ALA A 130 32.96 9.16 -29.79
CA ALA A 130 33.18 7.90 -29.08
C ALA A 130 32.39 6.76 -29.75
N ARG A 131 32.62 6.58 -31.05
CA ARG A 131 32.53 5.26 -31.70
C ARG A 131 33.69 4.35 -31.24
N SER A 132 34.19 4.58 -30.03
CA SER A 132 35.51 4.15 -29.58
C SER A 132 35.47 2.65 -29.33
N GLN A 133 36.02 1.94 -30.30
CA GLN A 133 36.49 0.59 -30.14
C GLN A 133 37.62 0.60 -29.10
N PHE A 134 37.52 -0.17 -28.03
CA PHE A 134 38.72 -0.52 -27.25
C PHE A 134 39.41 -1.68 -27.95
N ARG A 135 40.69 -1.52 -28.30
CA ARG A 135 41.50 -2.58 -28.91
C ARG A 135 42.11 -3.45 -27.82
N VAL A 136 41.76 -4.72 -27.79
CA VAL A 136 42.44 -5.76 -27.01
C VAL A 136 42.90 -6.83 -28.01
N GLU A 137 44.20 -7.15 -28.04
CA GLU A 137 44.79 -8.17 -28.93
C GLU A 137 44.34 -8.07 -30.40
N HIS A 138 44.47 -6.88 -31.02
CA HIS A 138 44.04 -6.60 -32.41
C HIS A 138 42.54 -6.74 -32.70
N ARG A 139 41.70 -7.04 -31.71
CA ARG A 139 40.24 -7.03 -31.84
C ARG A 139 39.66 -5.76 -31.25
N SER A 140 38.75 -5.16 -32.02
CA SER A 140 38.01 -3.98 -31.62
C SER A 140 36.72 -4.37 -30.92
N TYR A 141 36.57 -3.98 -29.65
CA TYR A 141 35.35 -4.18 -28.86
C TYR A 141 34.62 -2.85 -28.70
N GLY A 142 33.33 -2.81 -29.02
CA GLY A 142 32.51 -1.61 -28.78
C GLY A 142 32.25 -1.41 -27.29
N VAL A 143 32.35 -0.17 -26.81
CA VAL A 143 31.81 0.17 -25.48
C VAL A 143 30.30 -0.09 -25.48
N PRO A 144 29.72 -0.73 -24.46
CA PRO A 144 28.27 -0.86 -24.37
C PRO A 144 27.65 0.54 -24.32
N TRP A 145 27.05 0.96 -25.43
CA TRP A 145 26.26 2.19 -25.52
C TRP A 145 25.16 2.16 -24.45
N LEU A 146 24.74 3.34 -23.95
CA LEU A 146 23.57 3.50 -23.07
C LEU A 146 23.69 2.95 -21.65
N VAL A 147 24.91 2.78 -21.12
CA VAL A 147 25.11 2.43 -19.70
C VAL A 147 24.55 3.51 -18.78
N GLY A 148 24.78 4.79 -19.10
CA GLY A 148 24.27 5.89 -18.31
C GLY A 148 22.74 5.89 -18.28
N CYS A 149 22.10 5.66 -19.43
CA CYS A 149 20.65 5.64 -19.53
C CYS A 149 20.01 4.51 -18.71
N ARG A 150 20.65 3.35 -18.69
CA ARG A 150 20.26 2.18 -17.89
C ARG A 150 20.34 2.47 -16.38
N LEU A 151 21.44 3.07 -15.94
CA LEU A 151 21.62 3.50 -14.55
C LEU A 151 20.64 4.61 -14.18
N ALA A 152 20.54 5.66 -14.99
CA ALA A 152 19.65 6.79 -14.79
C ALA A 152 18.19 6.34 -14.68
N SER A 153 17.73 5.45 -15.57
CA SER A 153 16.38 4.90 -15.54
C SER A 153 16.13 4.13 -14.23
N SER A 154 17.03 3.22 -13.85
CA SER A 154 16.88 2.39 -12.64
C SER A 154 16.91 3.21 -11.35
N LEU A 155 17.85 4.15 -11.25
CA LEU A 155 17.96 5.04 -10.10
C LEU A 155 16.76 5.97 -10.00
N THR A 156 16.32 6.55 -11.12
CA THR A 156 15.13 7.41 -11.15
C THR A 156 13.88 6.63 -10.73
N PHE A 157 13.72 5.40 -11.22
CA PHE A 157 12.62 4.53 -10.80
C PHE A 157 12.62 4.33 -9.29
N LEU A 158 13.75 3.92 -8.70
CA LEU A 158 13.83 3.65 -7.26
C LEU A 158 13.61 4.91 -6.41
N LEU A 159 14.21 6.03 -6.82
CA LEU A 159 14.06 7.32 -6.13
C LEU A 159 12.59 7.75 -6.08
N PHE A 160 11.90 7.71 -7.23
CA PHE A 160 10.49 8.07 -7.27
C PHE A 160 9.61 7.02 -6.57
N LEU A 161 9.90 5.73 -6.71
CA LEU A 161 9.12 4.69 -6.04
C LEU A 161 9.14 4.87 -4.51
N VAL A 162 10.27 5.25 -3.93
CA VAL A 162 10.42 5.41 -2.48
C VAL A 162 10.03 6.81 -2.00
N TYR A 163 10.42 7.86 -2.73
CA TYR A 163 10.34 9.25 -2.25
C TYR A 163 9.31 10.12 -2.98
N TRP A 164 8.52 9.59 -3.92
CA TRP A 164 7.57 10.40 -4.68
C TRP A 164 6.61 11.21 -3.80
N GLN A 165 6.09 10.66 -2.70
CA GLN A 165 5.19 11.45 -1.83
C GLN A 165 5.87 12.67 -1.20
N ARG A 166 7.17 12.56 -0.89
CA ARG A 166 7.98 13.67 -0.36
C ARG A 166 8.38 14.66 -1.44
N ILE A 167 8.70 14.20 -2.65
CA ILE A 167 8.94 15.08 -3.81
C ILE A 167 7.65 15.84 -4.15
N ARG A 168 6.53 15.11 -4.17
CA ARG A 168 5.20 15.64 -4.43
C ARG A 168 4.82 16.73 -3.44
N SER A 169 5.15 16.61 -2.16
CA SER A 169 4.80 17.63 -1.15
C SER A 169 5.54 18.97 -1.34
N LEU A 170 6.59 19.02 -2.17
CA LEU A 170 7.27 20.27 -2.53
C LEU A 170 6.48 21.10 -3.56
N PHE A 171 5.63 20.47 -4.37
CA PHE A 171 4.99 21.12 -5.53
C PHE A 171 3.46 20.94 -5.58
N LEU A 172 2.90 19.98 -4.86
CA LEU A 172 1.47 19.64 -4.86
C LEU A 172 0.95 19.50 -3.42
N ARG A 173 -0.34 19.80 -3.20
CA ARG A 173 -1.01 19.62 -1.90
C ARG A 173 -0.79 18.17 -1.40
N PRO A 174 -0.18 17.94 -0.23
CA PRO A 174 0.03 16.60 0.30
C PRO A 174 -1.29 15.87 0.52
N ARG A 175 -1.31 14.55 0.29
CA ARG A 175 -2.48 13.72 0.60
C ARG A 175 -2.57 13.56 2.11
N THR A 176 -3.76 13.79 2.65
CA THR A 176 -4.08 13.62 4.06
C THR A 176 -4.71 12.25 4.28
N VAL A 177 -4.20 11.51 5.27
CA VAL A 177 -4.64 10.15 5.56
C VAL A 177 -4.96 9.98 7.03
N PHE A 178 -5.99 9.20 7.32
CA PHE A 178 -6.27 8.74 8.67
C PHE A 178 -5.51 7.44 8.95
N ILE A 179 -4.80 7.44 10.07
CA ILE A 179 -4.15 6.27 10.66
C ILE A 179 -4.47 6.33 12.14
N ASP A 180 -5.26 5.37 12.62
CA ASP A 180 -5.73 5.18 14.00
C ASP A 180 -4.71 5.66 15.05
N LYS A 181 -3.51 5.10 15.00
CA LYS A 181 -2.44 5.32 15.96
C LYS A 181 -1.87 6.75 15.95
N LEU A 182 -1.93 7.45 14.82
CA LEU A 182 -1.39 8.81 14.70
C LEU A 182 -2.46 9.88 14.89
N CYS A 183 -3.71 9.57 14.56
CA CYS A 183 -4.82 10.53 14.55
C CYS A 183 -5.62 10.48 15.86
N ILE A 184 -5.67 9.34 16.54
CA ILE A 184 -6.25 9.18 17.88
C ILE A 184 -5.12 9.29 18.91
N ASN A 185 -5.31 10.13 19.93
CA ASN A 185 -4.34 10.27 21.02
C ASN A 185 -4.22 8.94 21.77
N GLN A 186 -3.02 8.36 21.81
CA GLN A 186 -2.79 7.05 22.43
C GLN A 186 -2.42 7.13 23.92
N LEU A 187 -2.07 8.33 24.41
CA LEU A 187 -1.53 8.57 25.75
C LEU A 187 -2.60 9.11 26.71
N ASP A 188 -3.45 10.01 26.23
CA ASP A 188 -4.58 10.55 27.00
C ASP A 188 -5.77 9.60 26.89
N GLY A 189 -6.17 9.00 28.02
CA GLY A 189 -7.24 8.00 28.05
C GLY A 189 -8.60 8.52 27.62
N GLU A 190 -8.93 9.77 27.92
CA GLU A 190 -10.23 10.36 27.58
C GLU A 190 -10.26 10.77 26.10
N LEU A 191 -9.20 11.42 25.60
CA LEU A 191 -9.09 11.72 24.17
C LEU A 191 -9.00 10.46 23.32
N LYS A 192 -8.37 9.39 23.82
CA LYS A 192 -8.36 8.08 23.17
C LYS A 192 -9.77 7.52 23.04
N LYS A 193 -10.53 7.54 24.14
CA LYS A 193 -11.91 7.07 24.18
C LYS A 193 -12.79 7.88 23.22
N GLN A 194 -12.72 9.21 23.28
CA GLN A 194 -13.43 10.10 22.35
C GLN A 194 -13.06 9.79 20.88
N GLY A 195 -11.77 9.68 20.57
CA GLY A 195 -11.33 9.37 19.21
C GLY A 195 -11.78 7.99 18.70
N ILE A 196 -11.85 6.97 19.57
CA ILE A 196 -12.38 5.65 19.21
C ILE A 196 -13.89 5.72 18.98
N LEU A 197 -14.63 6.43 19.85
CA LEU A 197 -16.08 6.59 19.69
C LEU A 197 -16.44 7.37 18.42
N SER A 198 -15.61 8.32 18.00
CA SER A 198 -15.80 9.10 16.76
C SER A 198 -15.31 8.40 15.48
N LEU A 199 -15.03 7.08 15.49
CA LEU A 199 -14.50 6.35 14.33
C LEU A 199 -15.43 6.42 13.10
N ALA A 200 -16.74 6.35 13.32
CA ALA A 200 -17.73 6.56 12.27
C ALA A 200 -17.66 7.97 11.67
N GLY A 201 -17.42 8.99 12.49
CA GLY A 201 -17.15 10.37 12.06
C GLY A 201 -15.93 10.48 11.16
N PHE A 202 -14.80 9.85 11.51
CA PHE A 202 -13.60 9.81 10.65
C PHE A 202 -13.87 9.16 9.28
N LEU A 203 -14.60 8.04 9.27
CA LEU A 203 -15.01 7.36 8.03
C LEU A 203 -15.93 8.26 7.21
N ASN A 204 -16.88 8.96 7.85
CA ASN A 204 -17.79 9.86 7.17
C ASN A 204 -17.07 11.06 6.53
N HIS A 205 -16.01 11.57 7.15
CA HIS A 205 -15.20 12.67 6.62
C HIS A 205 -14.07 12.21 5.68
N SER A 206 -14.01 10.90 5.37
CA SER A 206 -13.03 10.33 4.45
C SER A 206 -13.61 10.12 3.06
N HIS A 207 -12.87 10.53 2.03
CA HIS A 207 -13.31 10.36 0.64
C HIS A 207 -13.15 8.92 0.13
N ARG A 208 -12.10 8.21 0.57
CA ARG A 208 -11.83 6.81 0.19
C ARG A 208 -11.47 5.95 1.39
N LEU A 209 -11.82 4.67 1.31
CA LEU A 209 -11.36 3.63 2.21
C LEU A 209 -10.28 2.80 1.52
N HIS A 210 -9.05 2.91 1.98
CA HIS A 210 -7.93 2.11 1.48
C HIS A 210 -7.65 0.95 2.42
N ILE A 211 -7.95 -0.27 1.97
CA ILE A 211 -7.72 -1.52 2.69
C ILE A 211 -6.37 -2.11 2.30
N MET A 212 -5.42 -2.12 3.23
CA MET A 212 -4.16 -2.85 3.09
C MET A 212 -4.40 -4.33 3.42
N TRP A 213 -4.92 -5.07 2.44
CA TRP A 213 -5.41 -6.42 2.69
C TRP A 213 -4.28 -7.43 2.92
N SER A 214 -4.37 -8.10 4.07
CA SER A 214 -3.64 -9.31 4.39
C SER A 214 -4.63 -10.44 4.67
N ARG A 215 -4.16 -11.69 4.71
CA ARG A 215 -5.03 -12.84 5.05
C ARG A 215 -5.68 -12.72 6.44
N LYS A 216 -5.15 -11.88 7.32
CA LYS A 216 -5.67 -11.67 8.68
C LYS A 216 -6.66 -10.52 8.75
N TYR A 217 -6.83 -9.72 7.70
CA TYR A 217 -7.64 -8.51 7.73
C TYR A 217 -9.08 -8.77 8.20
N PHE A 218 -9.78 -9.71 7.56
CA PHE A 218 -11.17 -10.05 7.88
C PHE A 218 -11.34 -10.81 9.21
N SER A 219 -10.27 -11.22 9.87
CA SER A 219 -10.34 -11.81 11.21
C SER A 219 -10.12 -10.77 12.32
N ARG A 220 -9.95 -9.49 12.02
CA ARG A 220 -9.74 -8.43 13.01
C ARG A 220 -11.02 -7.62 13.21
N LEU A 221 -11.43 -7.44 14.46
CA LEU A 221 -12.65 -6.73 14.84
C LEU A 221 -12.69 -5.31 14.29
N TRP A 222 -11.66 -4.49 14.55
CA TRP A 222 -11.64 -3.11 14.10
C TRP A 222 -11.63 -2.98 12.57
N CYS A 223 -10.87 -3.83 11.86
CA CYS A 223 -10.83 -3.82 10.41
C CYS A 223 -12.19 -4.17 9.78
N THR A 224 -12.89 -5.19 10.28
CA THR A 224 -14.21 -5.55 9.78
C THR A 224 -15.27 -4.53 10.18
N TYR A 225 -15.15 -3.93 11.36
CA TYR A 225 -15.98 -2.81 11.79
C TYR A 225 -15.83 -1.59 10.88
N GLU A 226 -14.61 -1.18 10.53
CA GLU A 226 -14.35 -0.05 9.62
C GLU A 226 -15.00 -0.28 8.25
N LEU A 227 -14.83 -1.48 7.69
CA LEU A 227 -15.44 -1.85 6.42
C LEU A 227 -16.97 -1.90 6.49
N ALA A 228 -17.52 -2.51 7.54
CA ALA A 228 -18.97 -2.57 7.73
C ALA A 228 -19.56 -1.17 7.92
N SER A 229 -18.90 -0.32 8.71
CA SER A 229 -19.31 1.06 8.97
C SER A 229 -19.27 1.91 7.72
N TRP A 230 -18.27 1.72 6.84
CA TRP A 230 -18.23 2.39 5.53
C TRP A 230 -19.50 2.15 4.72
N PHE A 231 -19.96 0.90 4.63
CA PHE A 231 -21.18 0.58 3.90
C PHE A 231 -22.44 1.02 4.62
N TYR A 232 -22.45 0.92 5.95
CA TYR A 232 -23.55 1.41 6.76
C TYR A 232 -23.78 2.92 6.57
N LEU A 233 -22.70 3.70 6.45
CA LEU A 233 -22.75 5.14 6.16
C LEU A 233 -23.19 5.48 4.72
N GLY A 234 -23.63 4.48 3.93
CA GLY A 234 -24.07 4.68 2.55
C GLY A 234 -22.95 5.11 1.59
N LYS A 235 -21.68 4.90 1.97
CA LYS A 235 -20.53 5.31 1.14
C LYS A 235 -20.37 4.39 -0.05
N ASP A 236 -19.95 4.96 -1.18
CA ASP A 236 -19.79 4.21 -2.42
C ASP A 236 -18.70 3.12 -2.30
N THR A 237 -19.05 1.91 -2.74
CA THR A 237 -18.15 0.79 -2.99
C THR A 237 -17.01 1.11 -3.97
N ASN A 238 -17.21 2.04 -4.91
CA ASN A 238 -16.17 2.49 -5.85
C ASN A 238 -15.03 3.23 -5.15
N ASN A 239 -15.30 3.81 -3.98
CA ASN A 239 -14.31 4.51 -3.17
C ASN A 239 -13.55 3.58 -2.21
N VAL A 240 -13.81 2.26 -2.27
CA VAL A 240 -13.05 1.24 -1.54
C VAL A 240 -11.93 0.70 -2.44
N THR A 241 -10.68 0.83 -1.98
CA THR A 241 -9.50 0.31 -2.68
C THR A 241 -8.87 -0.80 -1.86
N LEU A 242 -8.72 -1.99 -2.45
CA LEU A 242 -8.08 -3.14 -1.81
C LEU A 242 -6.68 -3.36 -2.39
N SER A 243 -5.67 -3.26 -1.53
CA SER A 243 -4.25 -3.37 -1.89
C SER A 243 -3.61 -4.58 -1.20
N PRO A 244 -3.42 -5.72 -1.90
CA PRO A 244 -2.83 -6.92 -1.30
C PRO A 244 -1.39 -6.68 -0.86
N VAL A 245 -1.11 -6.94 0.42
CA VAL A 245 0.25 -6.73 0.95
C VAL A 245 1.27 -7.74 0.41
N ASP A 246 0.83 -8.91 -0.04
CA ASP A 246 1.73 -9.87 -0.69
C ASP A 246 2.07 -9.49 -2.13
N LEU A 247 1.22 -8.70 -2.81
CA LEU A 247 1.50 -8.19 -4.16
C LEU A 247 2.69 -7.25 -4.15
N SER A 248 2.78 -6.35 -3.18
CA SER A 248 3.90 -5.41 -3.08
C SER A 248 5.25 -6.12 -2.89
N LYS A 249 5.27 -7.26 -2.18
CA LYS A 249 6.47 -8.12 -2.08
C LYS A 249 6.86 -8.73 -3.43
N ALA A 250 5.90 -9.20 -4.22
CA ALA A 250 6.16 -9.76 -5.54
C ALA A 250 6.69 -8.70 -6.51
N VAL A 251 6.07 -7.51 -6.51
CA VAL A 251 6.51 -6.36 -7.31
C VAL A 251 7.92 -5.93 -6.93
N LEU A 252 8.25 -5.85 -5.63
CA LEU A 252 9.61 -5.48 -5.20
C LEU A 252 10.66 -6.53 -5.63
N VAL A 253 10.36 -7.82 -5.52
CA VAL A 253 11.28 -8.88 -6.00
C VAL A 253 11.50 -8.74 -7.50
N PHE A 254 10.44 -8.50 -8.27
CA PHE A 254 10.52 -8.28 -9.71
C PHE A 254 11.37 -7.05 -10.04
N CYS A 255 11.13 -5.91 -9.38
CA CYS A 255 11.90 -4.68 -9.57
C CYS A 255 13.38 -4.86 -9.21
N CYS A 256 13.69 -5.55 -8.12
CA CYS A 256 15.08 -5.87 -7.76
C CYS A 256 15.73 -6.75 -8.83
N GLY A 257 15.00 -7.75 -9.36
CA GLY A 257 15.52 -8.62 -10.42
C GLY A 257 15.79 -7.88 -11.72
N ALA A 258 14.86 -7.02 -12.13
CA ALA A 258 15.04 -6.13 -13.27
C ALA A 258 16.24 -5.19 -13.06
N GLY A 259 16.38 -4.59 -11.87
CA GLY A 259 17.53 -3.76 -11.52
C GLY A 259 18.87 -4.50 -11.58
N CYS A 260 18.95 -5.71 -11.02
CA CYS A 260 20.15 -6.55 -11.09
C CYS A 260 20.52 -6.91 -12.54
N PHE A 261 19.55 -7.18 -13.40
CA PHE A 261 19.80 -7.42 -14.83
C PHE A 261 20.40 -6.17 -15.50
N VAL A 262 19.82 -5.01 -15.24
CA VAL A 262 20.29 -3.74 -15.80
C VAL A 262 21.71 -3.42 -15.32
N LEU A 263 22.01 -3.57 -14.03
CA LEU A 263 23.36 -3.38 -13.48
C LEU A 263 24.33 -4.44 -13.99
N GLY A 264 23.87 -5.68 -14.09
CA GLY A 264 24.62 -6.80 -14.63
C GLY A 264 25.08 -6.53 -16.05
N SER A 265 24.28 -5.85 -16.90
CA SER A 265 24.56 -5.49 -18.31
C SER A 265 25.71 -4.49 -18.54
N ILE A 266 26.22 -3.88 -17.48
CA ILE A 266 27.22 -2.82 -17.52
C ILE A 266 28.66 -3.32 -17.76
N PRO A 267 29.16 -4.43 -17.15
CA PRO A 267 30.54 -4.88 -17.28
C PRO A 267 30.85 -5.62 -18.59
N LEU A 268 29.96 -5.61 -19.60
CA LEU A 268 30.18 -6.32 -20.88
C LEU A 268 31.48 -5.87 -21.59
N SER A 269 31.99 -4.68 -21.26
CA SER A 269 33.26 -4.15 -21.77
C SER A 269 34.52 -4.80 -21.16
N PHE A 270 34.40 -5.63 -20.12
CA PHE A 270 35.55 -6.20 -19.38
C PHE A 270 35.63 -7.74 -19.40
N ILE A 271 34.63 -8.41 -19.99
CA ILE A 271 34.53 -9.88 -19.92
C ILE A 271 35.02 -10.50 -21.23
N THR A 272 36.08 -11.30 -21.15
CA THR A 272 36.69 -12.02 -22.27
C THR A 272 35.76 -13.10 -22.87
N ASN A 273 34.77 -13.58 -22.12
CA ASN A 273 33.83 -14.62 -22.53
C ASN A 273 32.37 -14.16 -22.50
N VAL A 274 31.92 -13.55 -23.61
CA VAL A 274 30.55 -13.03 -23.81
C VAL A 274 29.48 -14.10 -23.60
N VAL A 275 29.75 -15.36 -23.98
CA VAL A 275 28.79 -16.47 -23.85
C VAL A 275 28.52 -16.79 -22.39
N LEU A 276 29.56 -16.95 -21.56
CA LEU A 276 29.41 -17.20 -20.12
C LEU A 276 28.61 -16.09 -19.42
N TYR A 277 28.81 -14.85 -19.87
CA TYR A 277 28.11 -13.71 -19.31
C TYR A 277 26.61 -13.69 -19.69
N ILE A 278 26.29 -13.92 -20.96
CA ILE A 278 24.88 -13.99 -21.43
C ILE A 278 24.15 -15.13 -20.73
N THR A 279 24.81 -16.29 -20.57
CA THR A 279 24.20 -17.42 -19.86
C THR A 279 23.99 -17.10 -18.38
N ALA A 280 24.97 -16.53 -17.69
CA ALA A 280 24.85 -16.15 -16.27
C ALA A 280 23.72 -15.13 -16.03
N THR A 281 23.62 -14.09 -16.86
CA THR A 281 22.54 -13.08 -16.75
C THR A 281 21.16 -13.65 -17.08
N SER A 282 21.06 -14.52 -18.09
CA SER A 282 19.80 -15.20 -18.43
C SER A 282 19.35 -16.13 -17.30
N LEU A 283 20.29 -16.86 -16.67
CA LEU A 283 20.00 -17.70 -15.51
C LEU A 283 19.54 -16.87 -14.30
N LEU A 284 20.18 -15.73 -14.04
CA LEU A 284 19.75 -14.81 -12.98
C LEU A 284 18.35 -14.26 -13.26
N GLN A 285 18.04 -13.88 -14.50
CA GLN A 285 16.71 -13.41 -14.88
C GLN A 285 15.66 -14.49 -14.70
N PHE A 286 15.96 -15.72 -15.12
CA PHE A 286 15.09 -16.88 -14.90
C PHE A 286 14.86 -17.13 -13.41
N LEU A 287 15.92 -17.06 -12.59
CA LEU A 287 15.82 -17.21 -11.13
C LEU A 287 14.94 -16.10 -10.51
N MET A 288 15.13 -14.84 -10.89
CA MET A 288 14.33 -13.73 -10.37
C MET A 288 12.86 -13.81 -10.81
N LEU A 289 12.60 -14.23 -12.05
CA LEU A 289 11.25 -14.53 -12.53
C LEU A 289 10.64 -15.69 -11.74
N ALA A 290 11.37 -16.80 -11.55
CA ALA A 290 10.91 -17.93 -10.77
C ALA A 290 10.58 -17.53 -9.33
N LEU A 291 11.45 -16.75 -8.67
CA LEU A 291 11.21 -16.19 -7.35
C LEU A 291 9.97 -15.30 -7.34
N THR A 292 9.78 -14.43 -8.33
CA THR A 292 8.56 -13.61 -8.46
C THR A 292 7.32 -14.49 -8.57
N LEU A 293 7.35 -15.51 -9.44
CA LEU A 293 6.26 -16.46 -9.62
C LEU A 293 5.97 -17.26 -8.33
N THR A 294 6.98 -17.61 -7.53
CA THR A 294 6.76 -18.27 -6.22
C THR A 294 6.01 -17.37 -5.24
N ARG A 295 6.04 -16.04 -5.40
CA ARG A 295 5.30 -15.07 -4.57
C ARG A 295 3.90 -14.78 -5.13
N VAL A 296 3.76 -14.72 -6.45
CA VAL A 296 2.47 -14.51 -7.12
C VAL A 296 1.55 -15.72 -6.95
N ARG A 297 2.07 -16.95 -6.97
CA ARG A 297 1.26 -18.18 -6.82
C ARG A 297 0.46 -18.24 -5.50
N PRO A 298 1.06 -18.01 -4.32
CA PRO A 298 0.31 -17.86 -3.08
C PRO A 298 -0.67 -16.69 -3.12
N LEU A 299 -0.25 -15.52 -3.63
CA LEU A 299 -1.13 -14.36 -3.73
C LEU A 299 -2.42 -14.69 -4.49
N MET A 300 -2.33 -15.36 -5.64
CA MET A 300 -3.50 -15.78 -6.42
C MET A 300 -4.41 -16.71 -5.63
N ARG A 301 -3.84 -17.63 -4.84
CA ARG A 301 -4.62 -18.48 -3.93
C ARG A 301 -5.34 -17.64 -2.87
N HIS A 302 -4.66 -16.68 -2.26
CA HIS A 302 -5.29 -15.83 -1.24
C HIS A 302 -6.38 -14.95 -1.86
N LEU A 303 -6.17 -14.41 -3.08
CA LEU A 303 -7.17 -13.61 -3.78
C LEU A 303 -8.40 -14.44 -4.15
N ARG A 304 -8.24 -15.73 -4.41
CA ARG A 304 -9.38 -16.64 -4.55
C ARG A 304 -10.12 -16.82 -3.23
N ASP A 305 -9.38 -16.98 -2.14
CA ASP A 305 -9.95 -17.12 -0.78
C ASP A 305 -10.60 -15.82 -0.29
N LEU A 306 -10.19 -14.66 -0.81
CA LEU A 306 -10.77 -13.35 -0.49
C LEU A 306 -12.29 -13.35 -0.72
N SER A 307 -12.77 -13.95 -1.80
CA SER A 307 -14.21 -14.02 -2.04
C SER A 307 -14.94 -14.82 -0.96
N ALA A 308 -14.34 -15.91 -0.47
CA ALA A 308 -14.92 -16.68 0.62
C ALA A 308 -14.89 -15.87 1.92
N GLN A 309 -13.77 -15.19 2.21
CA GLN A 309 -13.64 -14.30 3.37
C GLN A 309 -14.71 -13.20 3.36
N VAL A 310 -14.95 -12.55 2.23
CA VAL A 310 -15.96 -11.49 2.10
C VAL A 310 -17.38 -12.02 2.22
N ALA A 311 -17.63 -13.24 1.72
CA ALA A 311 -18.95 -13.86 1.81
C ALA A 311 -19.30 -14.31 3.24
N SER A 312 -18.30 -14.77 4.00
CA SER A 312 -18.51 -15.37 5.32
C SER A 312 -18.07 -14.48 6.49
N PHE A 313 -17.47 -13.30 6.27
CA PHE A 313 -17.01 -12.51 7.42
C PHE A 313 -18.20 -12.04 8.25
N THR A 314 -18.02 -12.10 9.56
CA THR A 314 -18.95 -11.55 10.53
C THR A 314 -18.16 -10.83 11.61
N VAL A 315 -18.62 -9.64 11.99
CA VAL A 315 -18.07 -8.90 13.12
C VAL A 315 -18.13 -9.78 14.39
N ARG A 316 -19.08 -10.71 14.47
CA ARG A 316 -19.24 -11.60 15.63
C ARG A 316 -18.09 -12.57 15.87
N GLU A 317 -17.50 -13.10 14.80
CA GLU A 317 -16.42 -14.09 14.89
C GLU A 317 -15.02 -13.45 14.77
N SER A 318 -14.97 -12.14 14.51
CA SER A 318 -13.71 -11.40 14.42
C SER A 318 -12.98 -11.36 15.76
N ARG A 319 -11.64 -11.34 15.75
CA ARG A 319 -10.79 -11.33 16.95
C ARG A 319 -10.50 -9.91 17.41
N CYS A 320 -10.55 -9.71 18.72
CA CYS A 320 -10.16 -8.49 19.44
C CYS A 320 -8.89 -8.74 20.23
N PHE A 321 -7.97 -7.78 20.26
CA PHE A 321 -6.74 -7.90 21.04
C PHE A 321 -7.04 -8.04 22.54
N CYS A 322 -7.96 -7.21 23.06
CA CYS A 322 -8.37 -7.30 24.47
C CYS A 322 -8.88 -8.70 24.84
N CYS A 323 -9.59 -9.39 23.94
CA CYS A 323 -10.16 -10.71 24.20
C CYS A 323 -9.10 -11.82 24.13
N ASP A 324 -8.18 -11.72 23.17
CA ASP A 324 -7.07 -12.66 23.00
C ASP A 324 -6.13 -12.64 24.23
N GLU A 325 -5.95 -11.48 24.85
CA GLU A 325 -5.14 -11.27 26.07
C GLU A 325 -5.96 -11.35 27.37
N GLN A 326 -7.18 -11.95 27.33
CA GLN A 326 -8.05 -12.11 28.51
C GLN A 326 -8.37 -10.82 29.28
N HIS A 327 -8.42 -9.70 28.56
CA HIS A 327 -8.63 -8.35 29.08
C HIS A 327 -7.56 -7.88 30.08
N VAL A 328 -6.32 -8.37 29.92
CA VAL A 328 -5.15 -7.93 30.69
C VAL A 328 -4.04 -7.54 29.73
N HIS A 329 -3.47 -6.35 29.89
CA HIS A 329 -2.40 -5.89 29.02
C HIS A 329 -1.10 -6.66 29.31
N PRO A 330 -0.47 -7.33 28.31
CA PRO A 330 0.60 -8.29 28.56
C PRO A 330 1.90 -7.67 29.10
N LEU A 331 2.10 -6.36 28.95
CA LEU A 331 3.30 -5.66 29.43
C LEU A 331 3.08 -4.89 30.72
N THR A 332 1.88 -4.37 30.95
CA THR A 332 1.59 -3.50 32.11
C THR A 332 0.78 -4.21 33.17
N GLY A 333 0.12 -5.32 32.84
CA GLY A 333 -0.78 -6.05 33.75
C GLY A 333 -2.11 -5.33 34.01
N GLU A 334 -2.35 -4.17 33.39
CA GLU A 334 -3.57 -3.39 33.58
C GLU A 334 -4.78 -4.03 32.89
N ALA A 335 -5.97 -3.82 33.44
CA ALA A 335 -7.21 -4.28 32.85
C ALA A 335 -7.51 -3.54 31.55
N LEU A 336 -7.79 -4.28 30.47
CA LEU A 336 -8.17 -3.74 29.18
C LEU A 336 -9.70 -3.67 29.04
N PRO A 337 -10.27 -2.53 28.60
CA PRO A 337 -11.67 -2.47 28.22
C PRO A 337 -11.94 -3.42 27.04
N CYS A 338 -13.16 -3.94 26.96
CA CYS A 338 -13.52 -4.89 25.91
C CYS A 338 -13.91 -4.16 24.61
N ASP A 339 -13.01 -4.17 23.62
CA ASP A 339 -13.26 -3.64 22.27
C ASP A 339 -14.56 -4.19 21.65
N ARG A 340 -14.87 -5.47 21.86
CA ARG A 340 -16.10 -6.09 21.33
C ARG A 340 -17.35 -5.49 21.94
N LYS A 341 -17.35 -5.26 23.26
CA LYS A 341 -18.50 -4.63 23.93
C LYS A 341 -18.70 -3.22 23.41
N LEU A 342 -17.60 -2.47 23.20
CA LEU A 342 -17.61 -1.13 22.63
C LEU A 342 -18.18 -1.11 21.20
N VAL A 343 -17.68 -1.98 20.32
CA VAL A 343 -18.21 -2.08 18.95
C VAL A 343 -19.70 -2.44 18.98
N TYR A 344 -20.12 -3.38 19.81
CA TYR A 344 -21.54 -3.75 19.90
C TYR A 344 -22.43 -2.67 20.50
N SER A 345 -21.94 -1.85 21.44
CA SER A 345 -22.71 -0.71 21.93
C SER A 345 -22.92 0.34 20.84
N THR A 346 -21.99 0.49 19.88
CA THR A 346 -22.18 1.39 18.73
C THR A 346 -23.12 0.84 17.65
N LEU A 347 -23.46 -0.47 17.71
CA LEU A 347 -24.30 -1.15 16.72
C LEU A 347 -25.69 -1.51 17.26
N ARG A 348 -25.91 -1.43 18.57
CA ARG A 348 -27.18 -1.73 19.22
C ARG A 348 -27.82 -0.44 19.66
N GLU A 349 -28.77 0.02 18.88
CA GLU A 349 -29.98 0.73 19.32
C GLU A 349 -31.05 0.48 18.26
#